data_AF-A0A831SQ03-F1
#
_entry.id   AF-A0A831SQ03-F1
#
_cell.length_a   1.000
_cell.length_b   1.000
_cell.length_c   1.000
_cell.angle_alpha   90.00
_cell.angle_beta   90.00
_cell.angle_gamma   90.00
#
_symmetry.space_group_name_H-M   'P 1'
#
loop_
_entity.id
_entity.type
_entity.pdbx_description
1 polymer ?
#
loop_
_entity_poly.entity_id
_entity_poly.type
_entity_poly.pdbx_seq_one_letter_code
_entity_poly.pdbx_strand_id
1 'polypeptide(L)' 'MTKMKNHRGSAKRFRVSKSGKILRSKAYKSHILTKKTTKRKRNLRKSTTVSN' A
#
# COMPACT_ATOMS: atom_id res chain seq x y z
N MET A 1 -17.07 26.93 13.83
CA MET A 1 -16.61 26.12 12.67
C MET A 1 -15.88 24.88 13.19
N THR A 2 -16.30 23.69 12.81
CA THR A 2 -15.67 22.42 13.23
C THR A 2 -14.53 22.03 12.29
N LYS A 3 -13.40 21.57 12.84
CA LYS A 3 -12.25 21.13 12.04
C LYS A 3 -12.57 19.82 11.30
N MET A 4 -12.12 19.71 10.05
CA MET A 4 -12.21 18.46 9.30
C MET A 4 -11.36 17.37 9.96
N LYS A 5 -11.96 16.20 10.22
CA LYS A 5 -11.26 15.04 10.79
C LYS A 5 -10.64 14.20 9.69
N ASN A 6 -9.39 13.79 9.89
CA ASN A 6 -8.72 12.86 8.98
C ASN A 6 -9.24 11.44 9.17
N HIS A 7 -9.54 10.73 8.08
CA HIS A 7 -9.91 9.32 8.13
C HIS A 7 -8.70 8.47 8.55
N ARG A 8 -8.72 8.00 9.81
CA ARG A 8 -7.58 7.32 10.44
C ARG A 8 -7.22 6.01 9.73
N GLY A 9 -8.20 5.31 9.13
CA GLY A 9 -7.94 4.09 8.37
C GLY A 9 -7.14 4.34 7.09
N SER A 10 -7.40 5.46 6.41
CA SER A 10 -6.70 5.82 5.17
C SER A 10 -5.29 6.32 5.46
N ALA A 11 -5.14 7.14 6.50
CA ALA A 11 -3.84 7.66 6.93
C ALA A 11 -2.83 6.55 7.29
N LYS A 12 -3.30 5.39 7.78
CA LYS A 12 -2.44 4.23 8.07
C LYS A 12 -1.99 3.45 6.83
N ARG A 13 -2.78 3.48 5.75
CA ARG A 13 -2.60 2.63 4.56
C ARG A 13 -1.90 3.37 3.41
N PHE A 14 -2.08 4.69 3.34
CA PHE A 14 -1.58 5.52 2.26
C PHE A 14 -0.56 6.53 2.79
N ARG A 15 0.52 6.71 2.03
CA ARG A 15 1.55 7.70 2.32
C ARG A 15 1.89 8.48 1.05
N VAL A 16 2.23 9.76 1.21
CA VAL A 16 2.54 10.66 0.10
C VAL A 16 4.05 10.63 -0.14
N SER A 17 4.48 10.44 -1.40
CA SER A 17 5.88 10.57 -1.78
C SER A 17 6.30 12.05 -1.81
N LYS A 18 7.61 12.32 -1.83
CA LYS A 18 8.12 13.69 -1.98
C LYS A 18 7.58 14.41 -3.24
N SER A 19 7.23 13.64 -4.27
CA SER A 19 6.66 14.13 -5.53
C SER A 19 5.12 14.20 -5.54
N GLY A 20 4.45 14.02 -4.39
CA GLY A 20 2.99 14.09 -4.28
C GLY A 20 2.23 12.83 -4.70
N LYS A 21 2.92 11.74 -5.11
CA LYS A 21 2.28 10.48 -5.49
C LYS A 21 1.83 9.70 -4.27
N ILE A 22 0.65 9.10 -4.32
CA ILE A 22 0.13 8.26 -3.24
C ILE A 22 0.70 6.85 -3.36
N LEU A 23 1.35 6.36 -2.30
CA LEU A 23 1.94 5.03 -2.22
C LEU A 23 1.08 4.10 -1.37
N ARG A 24 1.03 2.81 -1.76
CA ARG A 24 0.44 1.72 -0.97
C ARG A 24 1.32 0.46 -1.00
N SER A 25 1.11 -0.42 -0.02
CA SER A 25 1.61 -1.80 -0.06
C SER A 25 0.74 -2.68 -0.94
N LYS A 26 1.34 -3.66 -1.64
CA LYS A 26 0.59 -4.65 -2.42
C LYS A 26 -0.03 -5.71 -1.52
N ALA A 27 -1.21 -6.20 -1.90
CA ALA A 27 -1.92 -7.26 -1.19
C ALA A 27 -1.34 -8.66 -1.48
N TYR A 28 -1.93 -9.69 -0.86
CA TYR A 28 -1.64 -11.11 -1.13
C TYR A 28 -0.26 -11.64 -0.69
N LYS A 29 0.39 -10.98 0.28
CA LYS A 29 1.65 -11.46 0.88
C LYS A 29 1.50 -11.91 2.35
N SER A 30 0.28 -12.11 2.84
CA SER A 30 0.04 -12.47 4.25
C SER A 30 0.11 -13.97 4.52
N HIS A 31 -0.55 -14.81 3.71
CA HIS A 31 -0.61 -16.26 3.90
C HIS A 31 -0.57 -17.02 2.56
N ILE A 32 -0.39 -18.35 2.65
CA ILE A 32 -0.26 -19.28 1.51
C ILE A 32 0.85 -18.80 0.56
N LEU A 33 2.06 -18.62 1.12
CA LEU A 33 3.25 -18.17 0.40
C LEU A 33 4.09 -19.32 -0.16
N THR A 34 3.84 -20.54 0.32
CA THR A 34 4.50 -21.78 -0.09
C THR A 34 4.23 -22.08 -1.56
N LYS A 35 2.97 -22.03 -2.00
CA LYS A 35 2.57 -22.25 -3.41
C LYS A 35 2.90 -21.10 -4.38
N LYS A 36 3.36 -19.94 -3.86
CA LYS A 36 3.65 -18.77 -4.70
C LYS A 36 5.11 -18.80 -5.13
N THR A 37 5.34 -18.63 -6.43
CA THR A 37 6.70 -18.52 -6.99
C THR A 37 7.49 -17.39 -6.33
N THR A 38 8.81 -17.55 -6.26
CA THR A 38 9.73 -16.55 -5.70
C THR A 38 9.63 -15.21 -6.43
N LYS A 39 9.46 -15.24 -7.76
CA LYS A 39 9.20 -14.05 -8.61
C LYS A 39 7.95 -13.29 -8.16
N ARG A 40 6.83 -13.98 -7.92
CA ARG A 40 5.59 -13.35 -7.44
C ARG A 40 5.80 -12.71 -6.06
N LYS A 41 6.42 -13.41 -5.12
CA LYS A 41 6.71 -12.89 -3.76
C LYS A 41 7.60 -11.64 -3.80
N ARG A 42 8.60 -11.60 -4.68
CA ARG A 42 9.47 -10.44 -4.89
C ARG A 42 8.69 -9.21 -5.39
N ASN A 43 7.79 -9.42 -6.33
CA ASN A 43 6.97 -8.33 -6.89
C ASN A 43 5.97 -7.76 -5.89
N LEU A 44 5.43 -8.60 -4.99
CA LEU A 44 4.51 -8.19 -3.92
C LEU A 44 5.21 -7.48 -2.74
N ARG A 45 6.54 -7.61 -2.59
CA ARG A 45 7.30 -6.93 -1.53
C ARG A 45 7.43 -5.42 -1.77
N LYS A 46 7.43 -4.97 -3.02
CA LYS A 46 7.66 -3.57 -3.38
C LYS A 46 6.36 -2.76 -3.27
N SER A 47 6.43 -1.61 -2.61
CA SER A 47 5.38 -0.60 -2.61
C SER A 47 5.11 -0.10 -4.03
N THR A 48 3.89 0.35 -4.30
CA THR A 48 3.48 0.82 -5.62
C THR A 48 2.59 2.04 -5.49
N THR A 49 2.54 2.85 -6.54
CA THR A 49 1.65 4.00 -6.63
C THR A 49 0.21 3.55 -6.80
N VAL A 50 -0.73 4.27 -6.19
CA VAL A 50 -2.16 4.13 -6.48
C VAL A 50 -2.40 4.38 -7.97
N SER A 51 -3.24 3.56 -8.61
CA SER A 51 -3.64 3.78 -10.00
C SER A 51 -4.51 5.02 -10.06
N ASN A 52 -4.32 5.85 -11.10
CA ASN A 52 -5.21 6.96 -11.39
C ASN A 52 -6.60 6.45 -11.78
#